data_AF-A0A4Q3W4Q0-F1
#
_entry.id   AF-A0A4Q3W4Q0-F1
#
_cell.length_a   1.000
_cell.length_b   1.000
_cell.length_c   1.000
_cell.angle_alpha   90.00
_cell.angle_beta   90.00
_cell.angle_gamma   90.00
#
_symmetry.space_group_name_H-M   'P 1'
#
loop_
_entity.id
_entity.type
_entity.pdbx_description
1 polymer ?
#
loop_
_entity_poly.entity_id
_entity_poly.type
_entity_poly.pdbx_seq_one_letter_code
_entity_poly.pdbx_strand_id
1 'polypeptide(L)'
;MKKLYIFTALIVVLFTACTKRDYIPPVQVNPYDWMRSHDEGVVTYVDYYTGNYIVETYEGYSVIESWGSYTPREYDREYAYFGNRGVQKVYNRNGDYFTDVRVVESWLSLSDAFYVIDGLAAAR
;
A
#
# COMPACT_ATOMS: atom_id res chain seq x y z
N MET A 1 -30.17 41.45 -9.87
CA MET A 1 -28.81 41.26 -9.32
C MET A 1 -28.72 40.23 -8.18
N LYS A 2 -29.81 39.60 -7.69
CA LYS A 2 -29.75 38.54 -6.64
C LYS A 2 -29.26 37.16 -7.10
N LYS A 3 -29.42 36.83 -8.40
CA LYS A 3 -29.06 35.50 -8.96
C LYS A 3 -27.55 35.28 -9.07
N LEU A 4 -26.76 36.35 -9.18
CA LEU A 4 -25.30 36.28 -9.25
C LEU A 4 -24.67 35.84 -7.91
N TYR A 5 -25.23 36.29 -6.77
CA TYR A 5 -24.70 35.95 -5.44
C TYR A 5 -24.79 34.46 -5.13
N ILE A 6 -25.84 33.78 -5.63
CA ILE A 6 -26.05 32.34 -5.41
C ILE A 6 -24.98 31.53 -6.15
N PHE A 7 -24.64 31.91 -7.38
CA PHE A 7 -23.60 31.23 -8.15
C PHE A 7 -22.21 31.41 -7.53
N THR A 8 -21.87 32.60 -7.03
CA THR A 8 -20.61 32.81 -6.30
C THR A 8 -20.54 32.02 -4.99
N ALA A 9 -21.64 31.89 -4.25
CA ALA A 9 -21.65 31.11 -3.01
C ALA A 9 -21.41 29.61 -3.27
N LEU A 10 -21.97 29.06 -4.35
CA LEU A 10 -21.79 27.66 -4.73
C LEU A 10 -20.35 27.34 -5.12
N ILE A 11 -19.68 28.27 -5.82
CA ILE A 11 -18.29 28.14 -6.24
C ILE A 11 -17.34 28.12 -5.03
N VAL A 12 -17.57 28.97 -4.04
CA VAL A 12 -16.72 29.01 -2.82
C VAL A 12 -16.78 27.70 -2.05
N VAL A 13 -17.96 27.07 -1.93
CA VAL A 13 -18.13 25.77 -1.25
C VAL A 13 -17.40 24.64 -1.99
N LEU A 14 -17.44 24.64 -3.33
CA LEU A 14 -16.78 23.62 -4.15
C LEU A 14 -15.25 23.72 -4.08
N PHE A 15 -14.68 24.92 -3.92
CA PHE A 15 -13.23 25.10 -3.80
C PHE A 15 -12.67 24.93 -2.37
N THR A 16 -13.52 24.87 -1.35
CA THR A 16 -13.10 24.54 0.03
C THR A 16 -12.98 23.04 0.32
N ALA A 17 -13.38 22.16 -0.61
CA ALA A 17 -13.30 20.70 -0.40
C ALA A 17 -11.86 20.14 -0.51
N CYS A 18 -10.87 20.96 -0.89
CA CYS A 18 -9.47 20.56 -0.93
C CYS A 18 -8.77 21.00 0.37
N THR A 19 -9.10 20.34 1.48
CA THR A 19 -8.21 20.41 2.64
C THR A 19 -6.97 19.59 2.32
N LYS A 20 -5.80 20.24 2.23
CA LYS A 20 -4.52 19.55 2.34
C LYS A 20 -4.59 18.76 3.65
N ARG A 21 -4.62 17.43 3.56
CA ARG A 21 -4.53 16.56 4.74
C ARG A 21 -3.21 16.93 5.40
N ASP A 22 -3.28 17.51 6.60
CA ASP A 22 -2.09 17.88 7.33
C ASP A 22 -1.14 16.68 7.34
N TYR A 23 0.10 16.91 6.95
CA TYR A 23 1.18 15.97 7.20
C TYR A 23 1.35 15.91 8.71
N ILE A 24 0.59 15.02 9.33
CA ILE A 24 0.79 14.61 10.71
C ILE A 24 2.15 13.91 10.69
N PRO A 25 3.19 14.43 11.38
CA PRO A 25 4.44 13.71 11.52
C PRO A 25 4.11 12.32 12.06
N PRO A 26 4.76 11.24 11.58
CA PRO A 26 4.32 9.90 11.92
C PRO A 26 4.24 9.79 13.43
N VAL A 27 3.01 9.61 13.94
CA VAL A 27 2.77 8.94 15.20
C VAL A 27 3.75 7.79 15.20
N GLN A 28 4.61 7.67 16.22
CA GLN A 28 5.46 6.49 16.34
C GLN A 28 4.52 5.30 16.30
N VAL A 29 4.44 4.66 15.13
CA VAL A 29 3.44 3.63 14.87
C VAL A 29 3.90 2.46 15.70
N ASN A 30 3.17 2.18 16.78
CA ASN A 30 3.51 1.08 17.65
C ASN A 30 3.35 -0.23 16.86
N PRO A 31 4.41 -1.02 16.68
CA PRO A 31 4.32 -2.29 15.95
C PRO A 31 3.27 -3.24 16.50
N TYR A 32 3.07 -3.27 17.82
CA TYR A 32 2.09 -4.15 18.45
C TYR A 32 0.65 -3.75 18.11
N ASP A 33 0.34 -2.45 18.07
CA ASP A 33 -0.98 -1.96 17.69
C ASP A 33 -1.23 -2.17 16.18
N TRP A 34 -0.18 -2.02 15.37
CA TRP A 34 -0.23 -2.27 13.93
C TRP A 34 -0.57 -3.73 13.63
N MET A 35 0.19 -4.67 14.20
CA MET A 35 -0.03 -6.11 14.01
C MET A 35 -1.40 -6.58 14.48
N ARG A 36 -2.01 -5.88 15.45
CA ARG A 36 -3.36 -6.19 15.93
C ARG A 36 -4.46 -5.74 14.96
N SER A 37 -4.19 -4.73 14.15
CA SER A 37 -5.19 -4.06 13.31
C SER A 37 -5.06 -4.38 11.81
N HIS A 38 -4.00 -5.09 11.42
CA HIS A 38 -3.66 -5.42 10.03
C HIS A 38 -3.50 -6.93 9.85
N ASP A 39 -3.63 -7.37 8.59
CA ASP A 39 -3.55 -8.78 8.23
C ASP A 39 -2.09 -9.22 8.14
N GLU A 40 -1.82 -10.45 8.57
CA GLU A 40 -0.52 -11.09 8.40
C GLU A 40 -0.39 -11.64 6.98
N GLY A 41 0.77 -11.41 6.38
CA GLY A 41 1.18 -12.01 5.13
C GLY A 41 2.62 -12.51 5.20
N VAL A 42 2.95 -13.52 4.40
CA VAL A 42 4.29 -14.09 4.30
C VAL A 42 4.85 -13.82 2.92
N VAL A 43 6.04 -13.26 2.83
CA VAL A 43 6.69 -13.01 1.54
C VAL A 43 7.07 -14.34 0.89
N THR A 44 6.46 -14.65 -0.26
CA THR A 44 6.69 -15.92 -0.97
C THR A 44 7.79 -15.81 -2.01
N TYR A 45 7.91 -14.65 -2.65
CA TYR A 45 8.88 -14.42 -3.72
C TYR A 45 9.31 -12.95 -3.72
N VAL A 46 10.58 -12.70 -4.00
CA VAL A 46 11.14 -11.35 -4.15
C VAL A 46 11.92 -11.26 -5.46
N ASP A 47 11.55 -10.30 -6.30
CA ASP A 47 12.41 -9.87 -7.39
C ASP A 47 13.44 -8.86 -6.83
N TYR A 48 14.66 -9.32 -6.58
CA TYR A 48 15.73 -8.48 -6.04
C TYR A 48 16.26 -7.43 -7.02
N TYR A 49 15.92 -7.50 -8.31
CA TYR A 49 16.29 -6.47 -9.28
C TYR A 49 15.36 -5.25 -9.17
N THR A 50 14.05 -5.47 -9.09
CA THR A 50 13.07 -4.38 -8.99
C THR A 50 12.69 -4.01 -7.55
N GLY A 51 12.88 -4.93 -6.61
CA GLY A 51 12.40 -4.85 -5.23
C GLY A 51 10.93 -5.20 -5.06
N ASN A 52 10.22 -5.55 -6.15
CA ASN A 52 8.83 -6.00 -6.09
C ASN A 52 8.76 -7.42 -5.53
N TYR A 53 7.63 -7.77 -4.92
CA TYR A 53 7.52 -9.05 -4.24
C TYR A 53 6.08 -9.54 -4.16
N ILE A 54 5.92 -10.83 -3.88
CA ILE A 54 4.63 -11.50 -3.71
C ILE A 54 4.47 -11.87 -2.25
N VAL A 55 3.28 -11.60 -1.70
CA VAL A 55 2.89 -11.95 -0.34
C VAL A 55 1.75 -12.97 -0.38
N GLU A 56 1.93 -14.09 0.30
CA GLU A 56 0.87 -15.04 0.62
C GLU A 56 0.05 -14.55 1.81
N THR A 57 -1.26 -14.60 1.67
CA THR A 57 -2.25 -14.22 2.68
C THR A 57 -3.26 -15.36 2.83
N TYR A 58 -4.14 -15.29 3.82
CA TYR A 58 -5.21 -16.28 4.00
C TYR A 58 -6.13 -16.44 2.77
N GLU A 59 -6.35 -15.36 2.02
CA GLU A 59 -7.28 -15.31 0.88
C GLU A 59 -6.62 -15.56 -0.48
N GLY A 60 -5.29 -15.76 -0.52
CA GLY A 60 -4.51 -15.95 -1.74
C GLY A 60 -3.25 -15.09 -1.77
N TYR A 61 -2.78 -14.74 -2.95
CA TYR A 61 -1.53 -13.99 -3.13
C TYR A 61 -1.80 -12.52 -3.48
N SER A 62 -0.94 -11.64 -3.00
CA SER A 62 -0.94 -10.21 -3.33
C SER A 62 0.39 -9.80 -3.92
N VAL A 63 0.36 -8.99 -4.98
CA VAL A 63 1.57 -8.47 -5.62
C VAL A 63 1.85 -7.07 -5.12
N ILE A 64 3.06 -6.89 -4.64
CA ILE A 64 3.52 -5.66 -4.02
C ILE A 64 4.55 -4.99 -4.93
N GLU A 65 4.21 -3.77 -5.33
CA GLU A 65 5.15 -2.87 -5.98
C GLU A 65 5.87 -2.06 -4.90
N SER A 66 7.19 -2.23 -4.83
CA SER A 66 8.04 -1.49 -3.89
C SER A 66 8.67 -0.28 -4.59
N TRP A 67 8.57 0.88 -3.94
CA TRP A 67 9.15 2.14 -4.44
C TRP A 67 10.36 2.62 -3.62
N GLY A 68 10.83 1.79 -2.70
CA GLY A 68 12.14 1.94 -2.08
C GLY A 68 12.14 2.45 -0.64
N SER A 69 12.81 1.65 0.20
CA SER A 69 13.81 2.01 1.23
C SER A 69 14.40 0.71 1.79
N TYR A 70 13.58 -0.34 1.87
CA TYR A 70 13.95 -1.70 2.27
C TYR A 70 13.19 -2.72 1.43
N THR A 71 13.90 -3.70 0.87
CA THR A 71 13.31 -4.87 0.21
C THR A 71 13.24 -6.01 1.23
N PRO A 72 12.07 -6.66 1.39
CA PRO A 72 11.97 -7.79 2.31
C PRO A 72 12.74 -9.00 1.80
N ARG A 73 12.92 -9.98 2.67
CA ARG A 73 13.41 -11.30 2.29
C ARG A 73 12.24 -12.24 2.10
N GLU A 74 12.45 -13.26 1.27
CA GLU A 74 11.54 -14.41 1.24
C GLU A 74 11.37 -14.97 2.66
N TYR A 75 10.14 -15.37 2.96
CA TYR A 75 9.66 -15.86 4.26
C TYR A 75 9.62 -14.81 5.39
N ASP A 76 9.83 -13.52 5.09
CA ASP A 76 9.52 -12.48 6.06
C ASP A 76 8.01 -12.39 6.32
N ARG A 77 7.66 -12.16 7.58
CA ARG A 77 6.28 -11.86 7.97
C ARG A 77 6.04 -10.37 7.91
N GLU A 78 5.00 -9.98 7.20
CA GLU A 78 4.59 -8.59 7.02
C GLU A 78 3.14 -8.39 7.46
N TYR A 79 2.85 -7.18 7.92
CA TYR A 79 1.52 -6.78 8.39
C TYR A 79 1.04 -5.55 7.64
N ALA A 80 -0.08 -5.68 6.93
CA ALA A 80 -0.71 -4.62 6.14
C ALA A 80 -2.15 -5.01 5.76
N TYR A 81 -2.83 -4.16 4.98
CA TYR A 81 -4.10 -4.54 4.34
C TYR A 81 -3.82 -5.07 2.94
N PHE A 82 -3.35 -6.31 2.85
CA PHE A 82 -2.97 -6.93 1.57
C PHE A 82 -4.14 -7.12 0.60
N GLY A 83 -5.38 -7.17 1.08
CA GLY A 83 -6.59 -7.16 0.25
C GLY A 83 -6.96 -5.78 -0.34
N ASN A 84 -6.34 -4.69 0.16
CA ASN A 84 -6.67 -3.33 -0.25
C ASN A 84 -5.62 -2.80 -1.24
N ARG A 85 -6.01 -2.69 -2.51
CA ARG A 85 -5.17 -2.10 -3.55
C ARG A 85 -4.83 -0.63 -3.25
N GLY A 86 -3.62 -0.23 -3.60
CA GLY A 86 -3.15 1.14 -3.46
C GLY A 86 -1.95 1.29 -2.54
N VAL A 87 -1.55 2.54 -2.31
CA VAL A 87 -0.37 2.90 -1.54
C VAL A 87 -0.67 2.79 -0.05
N GLN A 88 0.17 2.05 0.67
CA GLN A 88 0.02 1.85 2.10
C GLN A 88 1.36 1.58 2.78
N LYS A 89 1.35 1.68 4.10
CA LYS A 89 2.47 1.24 4.93
C LYS A 89 2.38 -0.27 5.14
N VAL A 90 3.55 -0.89 5.19
CA VAL A 90 3.72 -2.28 5.59
C VAL A 90 4.71 -2.33 6.72
N TYR A 91 4.40 -3.13 7.73
CA TYR A 91 5.33 -3.43 8.81
C TYR A 91 5.96 -4.80 8.57
N ASN A 92 7.29 -4.85 8.41
CA ASN A 92 8.02 -6.09 8.34
C ASN A 92 8.46 -6.51 9.75
N ARG A 93 7.90 -7.61 10.24
CA ARG A 93 8.14 -8.10 11.61
C ARG A 93 9.52 -8.68 11.79
N ASN A 94 10.10 -9.26 10.74
CA ASN A 94 11.40 -9.93 10.81
C ASN A 94 12.53 -8.90 10.79
N GLY A 95 12.38 -7.84 10.00
CA GLY A 95 13.33 -6.74 9.88
C GLY A 95 13.10 -5.58 10.84
N ASP A 96 11.97 -5.55 11.55
CA ASP A 96 11.57 -4.50 12.50
C ASP A 96 11.58 -3.09 11.87
N TYR A 97 10.93 -2.96 10.71
CA TYR A 97 10.83 -1.67 10.02
C TYR A 97 9.47 -1.50 9.36
N PHE A 98 9.11 -0.23 9.15
CA PHE A 98 8.00 0.17 8.29
C PHE A 98 8.52 0.61 6.93
N THR A 99 7.83 0.22 5.87
CA THR A 99 8.11 0.66 4.51
C THR A 99 6.82 1.08 3.81
N ASP A 100 6.92 1.99 2.85
CA ASP A 100 5.81 2.40 2.00
C ASP A 100 5.84 1.58 0.70
N VAL A 101 4.72 0.95 0.37
CA VAL A 101 4.57 0.11 -0.84
C VAL A 101 3.24 0.40 -1.51
N ARG A 102 3.04 -0.22 -2.68
CA ARG A 102 1.72 -0.29 -3.31
C ARG A 102 1.30 -1.74 -3.49
N VAL A 103 0.12 -2.08 -2.97
CA VAL A 103 -0.56 -3.32 -3.35
C VAL A 103 -1.14 -3.12 -4.75
N VAL A 104 -0.63 -3.87 -5.71
CA VAL A 104 -1.03 -3.78 -7.12
C VAL A 104 -2.31 -4.56 -7.38
N GLU A 105 -2.34 -5.78 -6.88
CA GLU A 105 -3.46 -6.72 -7.02
C GLU A 105 -3.43 -7.74 -5.87
N SER A 106 -4.60 -8.28 -5.53
CA SER A 106 -4.84 -9.12 -4.35
C SER A 106 -5.69 -10.35 -4.67
N TRP A 107 -5.72 -11.33 -3.76
CA TRP A 107 -6.53 -12.56 -3.87
C TRP A 107 -6.26 -13.38 -5.14
N LEU A 108 -5.02 -13.33 -5.61
CA LEU A 108 -4.59 -14.03 -6.80
C LEU A 108 -4.26 -15.48 -6.51
N SER A 109 -4.31 -16.32 -7.55
CA SER A 109 -3.54 -17.56 -7.54
C SER A 109 -2.05 -17.25 -7.63
N LEU A 110 -1.18 -18.19 -7.21
CA LEU A 110 0.27 -17.99 -7.32
C LEU A 110 0.71 -17.77 -8.78
N SER A 111 0.10 -18.47 -9.74
CA SER A 111 0.39 -18.28 -11.17
C SER A 111 0.01 -16.89 -11.68
N ASP A 112 -1.13 -16.35 -11.25
CA ASP A 112 -1.55 -15.00 -11.65
C ASP A 112 -0.65 -13.94 -11.01
N ALA A 113 -0.21 -14.17 -9.76
CA ALA A 113 0.72 -13.28 -9.09
C ALA A 113 2.07 -13.20 -9.83
N PHE A 114 2.58 -14.32 -10.34
CA PHE A 114 3.77 -14.33 -11.21
C PHE A 114 3.54 -13.56 -12.52
N TYR A 115 2.40 -13.74 -13.17
CA TYR A 115 2.08 -12.99 -14.39
C TYR A 115 2.05 -11.47 -14.15
N VAL A 116 1.49 -11.04 -13.02
CA VAL A 116 1.41 -9.61 -12.67
C VAL A 116 2.79 -9.04 -12.33
N ILE A 117 3.61 -9.73 -11.52
CA ILE A 117 4.93 -9.21 -11.14
C ILE A 117 5.89 -9.12 -12.33
N ASP A 118 5.84 -10.09 -13.26
CA ASP A 118 6.61 -10.06 -14.51
C ASP A 118 6.22 -8.84 -15.37
N GLY A 119 4.92 -8.53 -15.42
CA GLY A 119 4.42 -7.33 -16.11
C GLY A 119 4.92 -6.02 -15.49
N LEU A 120 5.09 -5.97 -14.17
CA LEU A 120 5.68 -4.80 -13.48
C LEU A 120 7.17 -4.66 -13.79
N ALA A 121 7.91 -5.78 -13.84
CA ALA A 121 9.33 -5.77 -14.16
C ALA A 121 9.59 -5.31 -15.60
N ALA A 122 8.73 -5.67 -16.55
CA ALA A 122 8.83 -5.25 -17.95
C ALA A 122 8.52 -3.77 -18.21
N ALA A 123 7.87 -3.08 -17.26
CA ALA A 123 7.48 -1.68 -17.41
C ALA A 123 8.55 -0.66 -16.96
N ARG A 124 9.71 -1.12 -16.45
CA ARG A 124 10.86 -0.30 -16.05
C ARG A 124 11.98 -0.36 -17.08
#